data_AF-A0A9D4H7C5-F1
#
_entry.id   AF-A0A9D4H7C5-F1
#
_cell.length_a   1.000
_cell.length_b   1.000
_cell.length_c   1.000
_cell.angle_alpha   90.00
_cell.angle_beta   90.00
_cell.angle_gamma   90.00
#
_symmetry.space_group_name_H-M   'P 1'
#
loop_
_entity.id
_entity.type
_entity.pdbx_description
1 polymer ?
#
loop_
_entity_poly.entity_id
_entity_poly.type
_entity_poly.pdbx_seq_one_letter_code
_entity_poly.pdbx_strand_id
1 'polypeptide(L)'
;MRRFPNGCTTDKHQLFGPFMARLSGCIFQIDQGDYSLLMKAKREELLKQGVPDPSDKDVTKHITSDEVGRHCKRATRGIKETTSLIKALIDSLDGERGK
;
A
#
# COMPACT_ATOMS: atom_id res chain seq x y z
N MET A 1 4.84 25.91 -3.37
CA MET A 1 3.69 25.58 -4.25
C MET A 1 3.71 26.07 -5.72
N ARG A 2 4.81 26.58 -6.32
CA ARG A 2 4.83 26.96 -7.77
C ARG A 2 5.41 25.91 -8.74
N ARG A 3 5.95 24.79 -8.23
CA ARG A 3 6.68 23.79 -9.04
C ARG A 3 6.02 22.40 -9.08
N PHE A 4 5.36 22.02 -7.99
CA PHE A 4 4.57 20.80 -7.87
C PHE A 4 3.46 20.60 -8.92
N PRO A 5 2.69 21.63 -9.33
CA PRO A 5 1.57 21.43 -10.27
C PRO A 5 2.04 20.95 -11.64
N ASN A 6 3.07 21.58 -12.22
CA ASN A 6 3.50 21.29 -13.58
C ASN A 6 4.00 19.84 -13.77
N GLY A 7 4.57 19.25 -12.71
CA GLY A 7 5.08 17.87 -12.72
C GLY A 7 4.09 16.78 -12.30
N CYS A 8 2.92 17.16 -11.78
CA CYS A 8 1.90 16.22 -11.32
C CYS A 8 0.57 16.32 -12.08
N THR A 9 0.42 17.29 -12.99
CA THR A 9 -0.77 17.44 -13.86
C THR A 9 -0.57 16.91 -15.28
N THR A 10 0.64 16.48 -15.63
CA THR A 10 0.95 15.93 -16.96
C THR A 10 1.48 14.51 -16.80
N ASP A 11 0.85 13.55 -17.46
CA ASP A 11 1.23 12.13 -17.48
C ASP A 11 2.66 11.88 -17.99
N LYS A 12 3.18 12.78 -18.82
CA LYS A 12 4.55 12.74 -19.37
C LYS A 12 5.65 13.06 -18.35
N HIS A 13 5.32 13.60 -17.19
CA HIS A 13 6.33 13.99 -16.21
C HIS A 13 6.82 12.77 -15.42
N GLN A 14 8.13 12.66 -15.21
CA GLN A 14 8.76 11.50 -14.53
C GLN A 14 8.20 11.23 -13.12
N LEU A 15 7.72 12.29 -12.43
CA LEU A 15 7.17 12.19 -11.09
C LEU A 15 5.68 11.79 -11.07
N PHE A 16 4.97 11.88 -12.20
CA PHE A 16 3.52 11.63 -12.24
C PHE A 16 3.17 10.20 -11.83
N GLY A 17 3.80 9.20 -12.45
CA GLY A 17 3.57 7.78 -12.13
C GLY A 17 3.85 7.45 -10.65
N PRO A 18 5.07 7.74 -10.14
CA PRO A 18 5.40 7.54 -8.73
C PRO A 18 4.49 8.30 -7.77
N PHE A 19 4.11 9.54 -8.09
CA PHE A 19 3.19 10.33 -7.28
C PHE A 19 1.81 9.68 -7.22
N MET A 20 1.23 9.29 -8.36
CA MET A 20 -0.07 8.63 -8.43
C MET A 20 -0.08 7.28 -7.70
N ALA A 21 0.99 6.50 -7.82
CA ALA A 21 1.15 5.25 -7.06
C ALA A 21 1.14 5.50 -5.55
N ARG A 22 1.90 6.51 -5.07
CA ARG A 22 1.95 6.88 -3.65
C ARG A 22 0.61 7.46 -3.18
N LEU A 23 -0.04 8.30 -3.97
CA LEU A 23 -1.35 8.89 -3.67
C LEU A 23 -2.42 7.79 -3.53
N SER A 24 -2.44 6.84 -4.46
CA SER A 24 -3.29 5.65 -4.39
C SER A 24 -3.02 4.86 -3.10
N GLY A 25 -1.75 4.75 -2.70
CA GLY A 25 -1.33 4.16 -1.42
C GLY A 25 -1.72 4.97 -0.19
N CYS A 26 -1.93 6.29 -0.28
CA CYS A 26 -2.45 7.13 0.80
C CYS A 26 -3.97 6.95 0.99
N ILE A 27 -4.72 6.80 -0.11
CA ILE A 27 -6.19 6.73 -0.09
C ILE A 27 -6.68 5.34 0.27
N PHE A 28 -6.05 4.30 -0.28
CA PHE A 28 -6.53 2.93 -0.15
C PHE A 28 -5.56 2.05 0.62
N GLN A 29 -6.11 1.25 1.51
CA GLN A 29 -5.42 0.18 2.21
C GLN A 29 -6.02 -1.17 1.82
N ILE A 30 -5.35 -2.25 2.18
CA ILE A 30 -5.96 -3.57 2.12
C ILE A 30 -6.99 -3.68 3.24
N ASP A 31 -8.16 -4.22 2.91
CA ASP A 31 -9.20 -4.52 3.89
C ASP A 31 -8.66 -5.47 4.95
N GLN A 32 -8.74 -5.06 6.22
CA GLN A 32 -8.18 -5.81 7.34
C GLN A 32 -8.93 -7.12 7.60
N GLY A 33 -10.23 -7.18 7.27
CA GLY A 33 -11.03 -8.38 7.36
C GLY A 33 -10.52 -9.43 6.38
N ASP A 34 -10.43 -9.06 5.10
CA ASP A 34 -9.93 -9.95 4.06
C ASP A 34 -8.47 -10.36 4.33
N TYR A 35 -7.61 -9.43 4.79
CA TYR A 35 -6.22 -9.74 5.11
C TYR A 35 -6.10 -10.72 6.29
N SER A 36 -6.95 -10.59 7.31
CA SER A 36 -6.97 -11.53 8.44
C SER A 36 -7.39 -12.94 8.02
N LEU A 37 -8.31 -13.06 7.05
CA LEU A 37 -8.73 -14.35 6.49
C LEU A 37 -7.63 -14.96 5.64
N LEU A 38 -6.96 -14.16 4.81
CA LEU A 38 -5.79 -14.61 4.03
C LEU A 38 -4.68 -15.13 4.94
N MET A 39 -4.42 -14.43 6.06
CA MET A 39 -3.41 -14.84 7.04
C MET A 39 -3.75 -16.18 7.70
N LYS A 40 -5.02 -16.40 8.05
CA LYS A 40 -5.48 -17.71 8.57
C LYS A 40 -5.31 -18.83 7.54
N ALA A 41 -5.73 -18.58 6.30
CA ALA A 41 -5.59 -19.56 5.21
C ALA A 41 -4.13 -19.90 4.94
N LYS A 42 -3.24 -18.88 4.91
CA LYS A 42 -1.80 -19.10 4.71
C LYS A 42 -1.17 -19.88 5.85
N ARG A 43 -1.57 -19.63 7.11
CA ARG A 43 -1.12 -20.43 8.26
C ARG A 43 -1.47 -21.90 8.10
N GLU A 44 -2.70 -22.22 7.72
CA GLU A 44 -3.12 -23.62 7.51
C GLU A 44 -2.38 -24.28 6.36
N GLU A 45 -2.10 -23.54 5.29
CA GLU A 45 -1.28 -24.02 4.17
C GLU A 45 0.15 -24.37 4.62
N LEU A 46 0.79 -23.51 5.40
CA LEU A 46 2.13 -23.74 5.94
C LEU A 46 2.19 -24.96 6.86
N LEU A 47 1.17 -25.15 7.70
CA LEU A 47 1.05 -26.34 8.54
C LEU A 47 0.94 -27.62 7.69
N LYS A 48 0.16 -27.59 6.60
CA LYS A 48 0.05 -28.71 5.65
C LYS A 48 1.35 -28.98 4.89
N GLN A 49 2.16 -27.95 4.66
CA GLN A 49 3.49 -28.06 4.04
C GLN A 49 4.57 -28.53 5.03
N GLY A 50 4.21 -28.79 6.29
CA GLY A 50 5.13 -29.31 7.31
C GLY A 50 5.94 -28.25 8.04
N VAL A 51 5.58 -26.96 7.92
CA VAL A 51 6.16 -25.90 8.75
C VAL A 51 5.52 -25.95 10.15
N PRO A 52 6.27 -26.30 11.20
CA PRO A 52 5.71 -26.42 12.54
C PRO A 52 5.43 -25.03 13.14
N ASP A 53 4.22 -24.84 13.66
CA ASP A 53 3.76 -23.67 14.41
C ASP A 53 4.25 -22.30 13.87
N PRO A 54 3.82 -21.90 12.66
CA PRO A 54 4.29 -20.66 12.05
C PRO A 54 3.76 -19.43 12.83
N SER A 55 4.70 -18.62 13.32
CA SER A 55 4.38 -17.35 13.97
C SER A 55 3.70 -16.39 12.99
N ASP A 56 2.97 -15.40 13.49
CA ASP A 56 2.32 -14.37 12.65
C ASP A 56 3.32 -13.68 11.69
N LYS A 57 4.57 -13.48 12.14
CA LYS A 57 5.64 -12.90 11.32
C LYS A 57 6.09 -13.83 10.21
N ASP A 58 6.03 -15.14 10.42
CA ASP A 58 6.44 -16.10 9.40
C ASP A 58 5.33 -16.28 8.37
N VAL A 59 4.07 -16.36 8.81
CA VAL A 59 2.90 -16.36 7.92
C VAL A 59 2.93 -15.14 7.00
N THR A 60 3.13 -13.94 7.54
CA THR A 60 3.16 -12.70 6.74
C THR A 60 4.31 -12.64 5.75
N LYS A 61 5.49 -13.21 6.06
CA LYS A 61 6.60 -13.35 5.08
C LYS A 61 6.26 -14.27 3.92
N HIS A 62 5.40 -15.26 4.13
CA HIS A 62 4.97 -16.20 3.11
C HIS A 62 3.76 -15.73 2.29
N ILE A 63 3.13 -14.61 2.66
CA ILE A 63 2.07 -13.98 1.87
C ILE A 63 2.72 -13.15 0.77
N THR A 64 2.36 -13.44 -0.48
CA THR A 64 2.83 -12.70 -1.65
C THR A 64 1.92 -11.52 -2.00
N SER A 65 2.45 -10.53 -2.74
CA SER A 65 1.65 -9.42 -3.26
C SER A 65 0.50 -9.90 -4.16
N ASP A 66 0.72 -10.96 -4.92
CA ASP A 66 -0.28 -11.53 -5.83
C ASP A 66 -1.43 -12.17 -5.07
N GLU A 67 -1.15 -12.80 -3.94
CA GLU A 67 -2.19 -13.35 -3.07
C GLU A 67 -3.02 -12.25 -2.43
N VAL A 68 -2.36 -11.18 -1.96
CA VAL A 68 -3.07 -10.00 -1.45
C VAL A 68 -3.96 -9.39 -2.55
N GLY A 69 -3.45 -9.25 -3.77
CA GLY A 69 -4.21 -8.70 -4.89
C GLY A 69 -5.38 -9.58 -5.36
N ARG A 70 -5.26 -10.90 -5.22
CA ARG A 70 -6.32 -11.87 -5.59
C ARG A 70 -7.38 -12.04 -4.51
N HIS A 71 -7.00 -11.95 -3.24
CA HIS A 71 -7.86 -12.37 -2.12
C HIS A 71 -8.30 -11.23 -1.20
N CYS A 72 -7.69 -10.05 -1.29
CA CYS A 72 -8.04 -8.93 -0.44
C CYS A 72 -8.48 -7.72 -1.27
N LYS A 73 -9.67 -7.20 -0.97
CA LYS A 73 -10.13 -5.96 -1.58
C LYS A 73 -9.40 -4.75 -1.01
N ARG A 74 -9.40 -3.67 -1.79
CA ARG A 74 -8.95 -2.36 -1.31
C ARG A 74 -10.09 -1.67 -0.59
N ALA A 75 -9.80 -1.09 0.57
CA ALA A 75 -10.71 -0.27 1.36
C ALA A 75 -10.16 1.16 1.44
N THR A 76 -11.06 2.13 1.39
CA THR A 76 -10.71 3.53 1.61
C THR A 76 -10.34 3.74 3.07
N ARG A 77 -9.24 4.45 3.33
CA ARG A 77 -8.86 4.87 4.69
C ARG A 77 -9.83 5.88 5.26
N GLY A 78 -9.76 6.08 6.58
CA GLY A 78 -10.49 7.15 7.24
C GLY A 78 -10.06 8.54 6.75
N ILE A 79 -10.96 9.53 6.88
CA ILE A 79 -10.72 10.91 6.42
C ILE A 79 -9.44 11.48 7.04
N LYS A 80 -9.32 11.42 8.37
CA LYS A 80 -8.17 12.00 9.10
C LYS A 80 -6.84 11.42 8.65
N GLU A 81 -6.78 10.09 8.51
CA GLU A 81 -5.58 9.37 8.09
C GLU A 81 -5.22 9.70 6.64
N THR A 82 -6.20 9.65 5.75
CA THR A 82 -6.04 10.01 4.34
C THR A 82 -5.51 11.43 4.19
N THR A 83 -6.11 12.41 4.87
CA THR A 83 -5.65 13.81 4.82
C THR A 83 -4.22 13.97 5.32
N SER A 84 -3.86 13.31 6.42
CA SER A 84 -2.51 13.36 6.98
C SER A 84 -1.47 12.76 6.02
N LEU A 85 -1.78 11.61 5.41
CA LEU A 85 -0.88 10.94 4.47
C LEU A 85 -0.71 11.72 3.17
N ILE A 86 -1.79 12.30 2.64
CA ILE A 86 -1.72 13.14 1.44
C ILE A 86 -0.89 14.40 1.72
N LYS A 87 -1.06 15.03 2.87
CA LYS A 87 -0.25 16.20 3.26
C LYS A 87 1.24 15.83 3.33
N ALA A 88 1.57 14.73 4.02
CA ALA A 88 2.95 14.25 4.11
C ALA A 88 3.55 13.91 2.72
N LEU A 89 2.74 13.37 1.80
CA LEU A 89 3.15 13.11 0.43
C LEU A 89 3.50 14.40 -0.32
N ILE A 90 2.65 15.42 -0.23
CA ILE A 90 2.87 16.73 -0.87
C ILE A 90 4.11 17.41 -0.26
N ASP A 91 4.21 17.45 1.07
CA ASP A 91 5.34 18.05 1.78
C ASP A 91 6.67 17.37 1.40
N SER A 92 6.66 16.05 1.13
CA SER A 92 7.86 15.31 0.69
C SER A 92 8.39 15.73 -0.69
N LEU A 93 7.59 16.46 -1.47
CA LEU A 93 7.87 16.89 -2.84
C LEU A 93 8.05 18.41 -2.96
N ASP A 94 7.93 19.18 -1.87
CA ASP A 94 8.06 20.65 -1.91
C ASP A 94 9.54 21.15 -1.92
N GLY A 95 10.52 20.25 -2.18
CA GLY A 95 11.96 20.52 -2.22
C GLY A 95 12.70 19.90 -3.42
N GLU A 96 14.00 19.57 -3.26
CA GLU A 96 14.83 18.95 -4.32
C GLU A 96 14.21 17.68 -4.94
N ARG A 97 13.43 16.94 -4.14
CA ARG A 97 12.74 15.70 -4.56
C ARG A 97 11.56 15.93 -5.52
N GLY A 98 11.11 17.17 -5.67
CA GLY A 98 10.06 17.58 -6.62
C GLY A 98 10.59 18.23 -7.89
N LYS A 99 11.90 18.17 -8.15
CA LYS A 99 12.54 18.71 -9.36
C LYS A 99 12.49 17.74 -10.55
#